data_AF-A0A6G0YPR1-F1
#
_entry.id   AF-A0A6G0YPR1-F1
#
_cell.length_a   1.000
_cell.length_b   1.000
_cell.length_c   1.000
_cell.angle_alpha   90.00
_cell.angle_beta   90.00
_cell.angle_gamma   90.00
#
_symmetry.space_group_name_H-M   'P 1'
#
loop_
_entity.id
_entity.type
_entity.pdbx_description
1 polymer ?
#
loop_
_entity_poly.entity_id
_entity_poly.type
_entity_poly.pdbx_seq_one_letter_code
_entity_poly.pdbx_strand_id
1 'polypeptide(L)'
;MLSKLHILFSLTESGSDIQFIWVPGHTGIAGNEFADKLSKFSASLRCPSRTKIPWSDFIPILRSSTSNLWLRHWSSFPPHFTTLDRNISPTIPTTQWFHNLDISRKCITSFSHLRFRHTRLLSHSFKLSLNDSPLCTLHNNPMVCVINHLLFIYPSLSTHRDHLLSILNTSNIPFDTKIYFLKNKKTSY
;
A
#
# COMPACT_ATOMS: atom_id res chain seq x y z
N MET A 1 9.84 -25.41 -10.87
CA MET A 1 10.59 -25.73 -9.63
C MET A 1 9.97 -26.93 -8.89
N LEU A 2 8.65 -26.96 -8.73
CA LEU A 2 7.93 -28.05 -8.04
C LEU A 2 8.08 -29.44 -8.70
N SER A 3 8.20 -29.52 -10.03
CA SER A 3 8.39 -30.81 -10.72
C SER A 3 9.70 -31.51 -10.38
N LYS A 4 10.78 -30.75 -10.12
CA LYS A 4 12.08 -31.31 -9.73
C LYS A 4 12.08 -31.81 -8.28
N LEU A 5 11.38 -31.10 -7.39
CA LEU A 5 11.17 -31.51 -5.99
C LEU A 5 10.36 -32.80 -5.90
N HIS A 6 9.34 -32.96 -6.73
CA HIS A 6 8.55 -34.20 -6.78
C HIS A 6 9.39 -35.42 -7.17
N ILE A 7 10.28 -35.30 -8.17
CA ILE A 7 11.17 -36.40 -8.59
C ILE A 7 12.13 -36.77 -7.46
N LEU A 8 12.73 -35.77 -6.81
CA LEU A 8 13.66 -36.00 -5.71
C LEU A 8 12.95 -36.74 -4.56
N PHE A 9 11.74 -36.30 -4.21
CA PHE A 9 10.91 -36.92 -3.18
C PHE A 9 10.53 -38.38 -3.52
N SER A 10 10.15 -38.67 -4.78
CA SER A 10 9.86 -40.05 -5.20
C SER A 10 11.08 -40.97 -5.14
N LEU A 11 12.27 -40.45 -5.46
CA LEU A 11 13.51 -41.23 -5.40
C LEU A 11 13.92 -41.52 -3.95
N THR A 12 13.73 -40.56 -3.03
CA THR A 12 13.98 -40.79 -1.60
C THR A 12 12.98 -41.79 -1.00
N GLU A 13 11.71 -41.74 -1.38
CA GLU A 13 10.69 -42.73 -0.95
C GLU A 13 11.00 -44.14 -1.45
N SER A 14 11.68 -44.27 -2.59
CA SER A 14 12.12 -45.57 -3.13
C SER A 14 13.33 -46.17 -2.40
N GLY A 15 13.87 -45.51 -1.37
CA GLY A 15 15.03 -45.95 -0.62
C GLY A 15 16.38 -45.72 -1.33
N SER A 16 16.42 -44.87 -2.35
CA SER A 16 17.67 -44.53 -3.05
C SER A 16 18.51 -43.55 -2.21
N ASP A 17 19.81 -43.83 -2.05
CA ASP A 17 20.76 -42.88 -1.49
C ASP A 17 21.19 -41.87 -2.58
N ILE A 18 21.02 -40.57 -2.31
CA ILE A 18 21.23 -39.51 -3.29
C ILE A 18 22.25 -38.52 -2.73
N GLN A 19 23.39 -38.41 -3.40
CA GLN A 19 24.45 -37.46 -3.05
C GLN A 19 24.56 -36.37 -4.11
N PHE A 20 24.60 -35.12 -3.66
CA PHE A 20 24.84 -33.96 -4.54
C PHE A 20 26.28 -33.51 -4.39
N ILE A 21 27.03 -33.57 -5.50
CA ILE A 21 28.42 -33.12 -5.55
C ILE A 21 28.51 -31.96 -6.52
N TRP A 22 29.16 -30.89 -6.09
CA TRP A 22 29.45 -29.76 -6.96
C TRP A 22 30.70 -30.05 -7.79
N VAL A 23 30.64 -29.72 -9.08
CA VAL A 23 31.75 -29.85 -10.02
C VAL A 23 31.97 -28.51 -10.71
N PRO A 24 33.21 -28.00 -10.79
CA PRO A 24 33.49 -26.76 -11.50
C PRO A 24 33.20 -26.89 -13.01
N GLY A 25 32.64 -25.83 -13.60
CA GLY A 25 32.34 -25.78 -15.03
C GLY A 25 33.59 -25.56 -15.88
N HIS A 26 33.58 -26.11 -17.11
CA HIS A 26 34.62 -25.88 -18.13
C HIS A 26 36.06 -26.24 -17.73
N THR A 27 36.24 -27.27 -16.90
CA THR A 27 37.56 -27.70 -16.42
C THR A 27 38.10 -28.95 -17.11
N GLY A 28 37.55 -29.41 -18.24
CA GLY A 28 38.03 -30.64 -18.90
C GLY A 28 37.45 -31.95 -18.34
N ILE A 29 36.53 -31.90 -17.36
CA ILE A 29 35.95 -33.11 -16.78
C ILE A 29 34.96 -33.72 -17.78
N ALA A 30 35.37 -34.80 -18.43
CA ALA A 30 34.66 -35.41 -19.56
C ALA A 30 33.16 -35.62 -19.32
N GLY A 31 32.76 -36.11 -18.13
CA GLY A 31 31.36 -36.32 -17.78
C GLY A 31 30.56 -35.02 -17.68
N ASN A 32 31.14 -33.97 -17.09
CA ASN A 32 30.51 -32.65 -16.98
C ASN A 32 30.42 -31.96 -18.34
N GLU A 33 31.47 -32.05 -19.15
CA GLU A 33 31.48 -31.47 -20.51
C GLU A 33 30.48 -32.16 -21.44
N PHE A 34 30.35 -33.49 -21.32
CA PHE A 34 29.35 -34.24 -22.06
C PHE A 34 27.92 -33.82 -21.65
N ALA A 35 27.65 -33.69 -20.35
CA ALA A 35 26.37 -33.21 -19.84
C ALA A 35 26.07 -31.77 -20.34
N ASP A 36 27.05 -30.87 -20.30
CA ASP A 36 26.93 -29.50 -20.81
C ASP A 36 26.63 -29.48 -22.32
N LYS A 37 27.32 -30.32 -23.09
CA LYS A 37 27.08 -30.45 -24.54
C LYS A 37 25.66 -30.93 -24.84
N LEU A 38 25.17 -31.91 -24.10
CA LEU A 38 23.78 -32.40 -24.20
C LEU A 38 22.77 -31.32 -23.77
N SER A 39 23.06 -30.55 -22.72
CA SER A 39 22.19 -29.45 -22.29
C SER A 39 22.10 -28.37 -23.36
N LYS A 40 23.22 -27.97 -23.97
CA LYS A 40 23.25 -27.01 -25.09
C LYS A 40 22.51 -27.53 -26.33
N PHE A 41 22.66 -28.81 -26.64
CA PHE A 41 21.94 -29.43 -27.74
C PHE A 41 20.42 -29.44 -27.49
N SER A 42 19.99 -29.86 -26.29
CA SER A 42 18.57 -29.88 -25.93
C SER A 42 17.93 -28.49 -25.80
N ALA A 43 18.69 -27.46 -25.42
CA ALA A 43 18.21 -26.07 -25.44
C ALA A 43 17.82 -25.58 -26.84
N SER A 44 18.42 -26.15 -27.89
CA SER A 44 18.08 -25.84 -29.28
C SER A 44 16.85 -26.59 -29.80
N LEU A 45 16.46 -27.68 -29.11
CA LEU A 45 15.26 -28.44 -29.43
C LEU A 45 14.03 -27.73 -28.82
N ARG A 46 13.15 -27.22 -29.69
CA ARG A 46 11.80 -26.76 -29.30
C ARG A 46 10.90 -27.97 -28.99
N CYS A 47 11.18 -28.67 -27.91
CA CYS A 47 10.28 -29.68 -27.38
C CYS A 47 9.24 -29.00 -26.47
N PRO A 48 7.93 -29.17 -26.72
CA PRO A 48 6.92 -28.74 -25.76
C PRO A 48 7.14 -29.51 -24.46
N SER A 49 7.34 -28.77 -23.37
CA SER A 49 7.44 -29.38 -22.04
C SER A 49 6.18 -30.19 -21.74
N ARG A 50 6.34 -31.48 -21.40
CA ARG A 50 5.24 -32.32 -20.89
C ARG A 50 4.80 -31.91 -19.48
N THR A 51 5.57 -31.06 -18.79
CA THR A 51 5.21 -30.59 -17.45
C THR A 51 4.28 -29.40 -17.54
N LYS A 52 3.10 -29.53 -16.92
CA LYS A 52 2.15 -28.43 -16.76
C LYS A 52 2.80 -27.34 -15.90
N ILE A 53 2.71 -26.09 -16.35
CA ILE A 53 3.15 -24.94 -15.59
C ILE A 53 2.22 -24.82 -14.38
N PRO A 54 2.74 -24.78 -13.13
CA PRO A 54 1.93 -24.56 -11.95
C PRO A 54 1.16 -23.24 -12.05
N TRP A 55 -0.13 -23.24 -11.64
CA TRP A 55 -0.94 -22.02 -11.60
C TRP A 55 -0.31 -20.91 -10.75
N SER A 56 0.45 -21.27 -9.70
CA SER A 56 1.17 -20.33 -8.84
C SER A 56 2.09 -19.39 -9.61
N ASP A 57 2.65 -19.84 -10.73
CA ASP A 57 3.58 -19.05 -11.53
C ASP A 57 2.87 -17.87 -12.22
N PHE A 58 1.54 -17.94 -12.38
CA PHE A 58 0.72 -16.85 -12.92
C PHE A 58 0.27 -15.84 -11.85
N ILE A 59 0.33 -16.18 -10.55
CA ILE A 59 -0.13 -15.29 -9.48
C ILE A 59 0.61 -13.94 -9.46
N PRO A 60 1.94 -13.87 -9.58
CA PRO A 60 2.65 -12.59 -9.65
C PRO A 60 2.22 -11.74 -10.85
N ILE A 61 1.99 -12.38 -12.01
CA ILE A 61 1.57 -11.73 -13.25
C ILE A 61 0.17 -11.11 -13.06
N LEU A 62 -0.76 -11.86 -12.49
CA LEU A 62 -2.10 -11.39 -12.19
C LEU A 62 -2.08 -10.24 -11.20
N ARG A 63 -1.34 -10.36 -10.09
CA ARG A 63 -1.20 -9.28 -9.08
C ARG A 63 -0.66 -7.99 -9.69
N SER A 64 0.38 -8.09 -10.51
CA SER A 64 0.94 -6.93 -11.22
C SER A 64 -0.08 -6.31 -12.18
N SER A 65 -0.77 -7.14 -12.96
CA SER A 65 -1.77 -6.68 -13.92
C SER A 65 -2.95 -5.97 -13.24
N THR A 66 -3.50 -6.55 -12.17
CA THR A 66 -4.57 -5.94 -11.37
C THR A 66 -4.13 -4.63 -10.74
N SER A 67 -2.91 -4.57 -10.19
CA SER A 67 -2.38 -3.34 -9.57
C SER A 67 -2.22 -2.22 -10.59
N ASN A 68 -1.75 -2.54 -11.80
CA ASN A 68 -1.61 -1.57 -12.89
C ASN A 68 -2.96 -1.07 -13.40
N LEU A 69 -3.94 -1.96 -13.56
CA LEU A 69 -5.30 -1.56 -13.94
C LEU A 69 -5.92 -0.63 -12.91
N TRP A 70 -5.78 -0.96 -11.62
CA TRP A 70 -6.28 -0.14 -10.54
C TRP A 70 -5.57 1.22 -10.49
N LEU A 71 -4.26 1.27 -10.70
CA LEU A 71 -3.50 2.53 -10.74
C LEU A 71 -3.93 3.44 -11.89
N ARG A 72 -4.16 2.87 -13.08
CA ARG A 72 -4.66 3.61 -14.24
C ARG A 72 -6.05 4.17 -13.99
N HIS A 73 -6.94 3.35 -13.43
CA HIS A 73 -8.28 3.77 -13.07
C HIS A 73 -8.26 4.83 -11.96
N TRP A 74 -7.43 4.67 -10.94
CA TRP A 74 -7.25 5.67 -9.90
C TRP A 74 -6.73 7.00 -10.47
N SER A 75 -5.82 6.93 -11.44
CA SER A 75 -5.22 8.10 -12.09
C SER A 75 -6.16 8.82 -13.05
N SER A 76 -7.18 8.15 -13.60
CA SER A 76 -8.14 8.76 -14.52
C SER A 76 -9.17 9.66 -13.84
N PHE A 77 -9.36 9.53 -12.52
CA PHE A 77 -10.28 10.42 -11.79
C PHE A 77 -9.83 11.88 -11.85
N PRO A 78 -10.78 12.84 -11.97
CA PRO A 78 -10.46 14.25 -11.91
C PRO A 78 -9.77 14.62 -10.58
N PRO A 79 -8.81 15.56 -10.61
CA PRO A 79 -8.07 15.96 -9.41
C PRO A 79 -8.97 16.44 -8.27
N HIS A 80 -10.12 17.06 -8.56
CA HIS A 80 -11.01 17.59 -7.50
C HIS A 80 -11.77 16.52 -6.71
N PHE A 81 -11.97 15.31 -7.26
CA PHE A 81 -12.58 14.19 -6.55
C PHE A 81 -11.59 13.42 -5.68
N THR A 82 -10.31 13.44 -6.05
CA THR A 82 -9.26 12.59 -5.43
C THR A 82 -8.14 13.41 -4.79
N THR A 83 -8.24 14.73 -4.75
CA THR A 83 -7.12 15.63 -4.41
C THR A 83 -6.56 15.37 -3.03
N LEU A 84 -7.41 14.99 -2.07
CA LEU A 84 -6.98 14.74 -0.70
C LEU A 84 -6.39 13.35 -0.56
N ASP A 85 -7.05 12.32 -1.10
CA ASP A 85 -6.55 10.95 -1.05
C ASP A 85 -5.24 10.79 -1.84
N ARG A 86 -5.10 11.45 -3.00
CA ARG A 86 -3.83 11.49 -3.77
C ARG A 86 -2.73 12.26 -3.05
N ASN A 87 -3.06 13.32 -2.30
CA ASN A 87 -2.07 14.04 -1.50
C ASN A 87 -1.57 13.20 -0.33
N ILE A 88 -2.43 12.35 0.25
CA ILE A 88 -2.09 11.48 1.38
C ILE A 88 -1.41 10.19 0.90
N SER A 89 -1.83 9.67 -0.25
CA SER A 89 -1.31 8.44 -0.87
C SER A 89 -1.35 8.58 -2.40
N PRO A 90 -0.27 9.08 -3.03
CA PRO A 90 -0.23 9.30 -4.47
C PRO A 90 -0.26 7.98 -5.25
N THR A 91 0.18 6.90 -4.63
CA THR A 91 0.14 5.53 -5.16
C THR A 91 -0.79 4.66 -4.32
N ILE A 92 -1.22 3.53 -4.89
CA ILE A 92 -1.99 2.52 -4.16
C ILE A 92 -1.05 1.80 -3.21
N PRO A 93 -1.28 1.87 -1.89
CA PRO A 93 -0.46 1.15 -0.93
C PRO A 93 -0.61 -0.37 -1.14
N THR A 94 0.51 -1.09 -1.14
CA THR A 94 0.51 -2.56 -1.14
C THR A 94 0.27 -3.12 0.27
N THR A 95 0.43 -2.29 1.29
CA THR A 95 0.25 -2.62 2.71
C THR A 95 -0.68 -1.62 3.38
N GLN A 96 -1.24 -2.01 4.52
CA GLN A 96 -2.06 -1.12 5.34
C GLN A 96 -1.22 0.07 5.84
N TRP A 97 -1.85 1.24 6.00
CA TRP A 97 -1.14 2.46 6.44
C TRP A 97 -0.58 2.36 7.87
N PHE A 98 -1.08 1.42 8.67
CA PHE A 98 -0.63 1.12 10.03
C PHE A 98 0.25 -0.13 10.11
N HIS A 99 0.75 -0.62 8.97
CA HIS A 99 1.68 -1.74 8.95
C HIS A 99 2.92 -1.40 9.79
N ASN A 100 3.32 -2.30 10.68
CA ASN A 100 4.41 -2.12 11.66
C ASN A 100 4.21 -0.98 12.68
N LEU A 101 2.97 -0.52 12.91
CA LEU A 101 2.67 0.39 14.02
C LEU A 101 2.05 -0.38 15.18
N ASP A 102 2.63 -0.24 16.37
CA ASP A 102 2.05 -0.74 17.61
C ASP A 102 1.04 0.28 18.16
N ILE A 103 -0.18 0.25 17.61
CA ILE A 103 -1.26 1.15 18.00
C ILE A 103 -2.57 0.37 18.18
N SER A 104 -3.39 0.83 19.13
CA SER A 104 -4.67 0.18 19.40
C SER A 104 -5.63 0.21 18.20
N ARG A 105 -6.50 -0.79 18.10
CA ARG A 105 -7.59 -0.82 17.10
C ARG A 105 -8.41 0.48 17.09
N LYS A 106 -8.68 1.05 18.27
CA LYS A 106 -9.42 2.30 18.41
C LYS A 106 -8.69 3.45 17.71
N CYS A 107 -7.38 3.58 17.91
CA CYS A 107 -6.57 4.57 17.22
C CYS A 107 -6.61 4.35 15.69
N ILE A 108 -6.43 3.12 15.23
CA ILE A 108 -6.48 2.78 13.80
C ILE A 108 -7.82 3.19 13.18
N THR A 109 -8.94 2.86 13.82
CA THR A 109 -10.27 3.25 13.34
C THR A 109 -10.45 4.76 13.33
N SER A 110 -10.09 5.45 14.42
CA SER A 110 -10.18 6.91 14.50
C SER A 110 -9.34 7.62 13.44
N PHE A 111 -8.08 7.22 13.25
CA PHE A 111 -7.22 7.79 12.22
C PHE A 111 -7.69 7.45 10.80
N SER A 112 -8.23 6.25 10.57
CA SER A 112 -8.80 5.90 9.26
C SER A 112 -10.00 6.80 8.93
N HIS A 113 -10.91 7.01 9.88
CA HIS A 113 -12.02 7.96 9.72
C HIS A 113 -11.53 9.39 9.47
N LEU A 114 -10.46 9.84 10.13
CA LEU A 114 -9.86 11.15 9.88
C LEU A 114 -9.25 11.24 8.48
N ARG A 115 -8.49 10.21 8.04
CA ARG A 115 -7.86 10.14 6.72
C ARG A 115 -8.90 10.24 5.60
N PHE A 116 -10.01 9.51 5.72
CA PHE A 116 -11.11 9.54 4.76
C PHE A 116 -12.18 10.62 5.06
N ARG A 117 -11.96 11.46 6.06
CA ARG A 117 -12.88 12.54 6.51
C ARG A 117 -14.29 12.08 6.88
N HIS A 118 -14.47 10.80 7.19
CA HIS A 118 -15.70 10.23 7.76
C HIS A 118 -15.83 10.58 9.23
N THR A 119 -16.04 11.87 9.50
CA THR A 119 -16.14 12.40 10.86
C THR A 119 -17.59 12.61 11.26
N ARG A 120 -17.84 12.63 12.58
CA ARG A 120 -19.14 13.01 13.14
C ARG A 120 -19.30 14.53 13.31
N LEU A 121 -18.49 15.32 12.62
CA LEU A 121 -18.55 16.78 12.70
C LEU A 121 -19.78 17.32 11.97
N LEU A 122 -20.27 18.48 12.40
CA LEU A 122 -21.51 19.08 11.90
C LEU A 122 -21.49 19.28 10.38
N SER A 123 -20.34 19.63 9.80
CA SER A 123 -20.20 19.78 8.34
C SER A 123 -20.38 18.48 7.55
N HIS A 124 -19.96 17.33 8.08
CA HIS A 124 -20.15 16.03 7.45
C HIS A 124 -21.58 15.53 7.68
N SER A 125 -22.12 15.72 8.88
CA SER A 125 -23.50 15.39 9.23
C SER A 125 -24.52 16.15 8.37
N PHE A 126 -24.29 17.45 8.14
CA PHE A 126 -25.12 18.29 7.26
C PHE A 126 -25.15 17.76 5.82
N LYS A 127 -24.04 17.28 5.27
CA LYS A 127 -23.99 16.67 3.93
C LYS A 127 -24.79 15.37 3.83
N LEU A 128 -24.97 14.68 4.94
CA LEU A 128 -25.80 13.49 5.04
C LEU A 128 -27.26 13.80 5.39
N SER A 129 -27.63 15.08 5.44
CA SER A 129 -28.96 15.55 5.87
C SER A 129 -29.34 15.08 7.27
N LEU A 130 -28.34 14.85 8.13
CA LEU A 130 -28.54 14.43 9.53
C LEU A 130 -28.52 15.61 10.52
N ASN A 131 -28.19 16.81 10.06
CA ASN A 131 -28.22 18.05 10.82
C ASN A 131 -28.68 19.20 9.92
N ASP A 132 -29.26 20.23 10.54
CA ASP A 132 -29.81 21.40 9.82
C ASP A 132 -28.75 22.45 9.45
N SER A 133 -27.57 22.39 10.07
CA SER A 133 -26.49 23.37 9.84
C SER A 133 -25.10 22.75 9.87
N PRO A 134 -24.19 23.17 8.97
CA PRO A 134 -22.79 22.76 8.99
C PRO A 134 -21.93 23.61 9.94
N LEU A 135 -22.52 24.63 10.58
CA LEU A 135 -21.82 25.59 11.42
C LEU A 135 -21.43 24.97 12.76
N CYS A 136 -20.27 25.39 13.27
CA CYS A 136 -19.78 24.99 14.57
C CYS A 136 -20.59 25.69 15.67
N THR A 137 -21.13 24.91 16.60
CA THR A 137 -21.83 25.43 17.79
C THR A 137 -20.91 25.68 18.97
N LEU A 138 -19.61 25.41 18.81
CA LEU A 138 -18.64 25.43 19.90
C LEU A 138 -18.00 26.80 20.15
N HIS A 139 -18.26 27.80 19.30
CA HIS A 139 -17.78 29.16 19.48
C HIS A 139 -18.74 30.18 18.84
N ASN A 140 -18.63 31.44 19.26
CA ASN A 140 -19.60 32.49 18.92
C ASN A 140 -19.51 33.02 17.49
N ASN A 141 -18.53 32.56 16.68
CA ASN A 141 -18.35 33.03 15.32
C ASN A 141 -18.89 32.00 14.32
N PRO A 142 -19.79 32.35 13.38
CA PRO A 142 -20.28 31.39 12.38
C PRO A 142 -19.14 30.87 11.50
N MET A 143 -18.73 29.63 11.75
CA MET A 143 -17.71 28.95 10.94
C MET A 143 -18.07 27.48 10.71
N VAL A 144 -17.79 26.95 9.53
CA VAL A 144 -18.07 25.55 9.18
C VAL A 144 -17.24 24.60 10.05
N CYS A 145 -17.90 23.63 10.68
CA CYS A 145 -17.27 22.66 11.58
C CYS A 145 -16.59 21.52 10.81
N VAL A 146 -15.38 21.76 10.30
CA VAL A 146 -14.50 20.75 9.66
C VAL A 146 -13.32 20.36 10.56
N ILE A 147 -12.62 19.25 10.26
CA ILE A 147 -11.44 18.79 11.02
C ILE A 147 -10.42 19.93 11.20
N ASN A 148 -10.13 20.69 10.13
CA ASN A 148 -9.18 21.81 10.19
C ASN A 148 -9.62 22.90 11.16
N HIS A 149 -10.93 23.15 11.25
CA HIS A 149 -11.48 24.12 12.18
C HIS A 149 -11.23 23.66 13.63
N LEU A 150 -11.55 22.40 13.92
CA LEU A 150 -11.33 21.79 15.24
C LEU A 150 -9.84 21.76 15.61
N LEU A 151 -8.99 21.33 14.67
CA LEU A 151 -7.56 21.14 14.92
C LEU A 151 -6.78 22.44 14.97
N PHE A 152 -7.15 23.49 14.23
CA PHE A 152 -6.28 24.69 14.05
C PHE A 152 -6.85 26.00 14.56
N ILE A 153 -8.17 26.11 14.68
CA ILE A 153 -8.83 27.39 14.95
C ILE A 153 -9.53 27.37 16.30
N TYR A 154 -10.08 26.22 16.70
CA TYR A 154 -10.91 26.12 17.89
C TYR A 154 -10.15 26.52 19.18
N PRO A 155 -10.59 27.55 19.94
CA PRO A 155 -9.80 28.10 21.05
C PRO A 155 -9.57 27.15 22.21
N SER A 156 -10.55 26.33 22.60
CA SER A 156 -10.41 25.47 23.79
C SER A 156 -9.50 24.26 23.58
N LEU A 157 -9.06 24.00 22.34
CA LEU A 157 -8.03 23.02 22.02
C LEU A 157 -6.64 23.65 21.84
N SER A 158 -6.44 24.93 22.22
CA SER A 158 -5.14 25.61 22.12
C SER A 158 -4.02 24.84 22.80
N THR A 159 -4.20 24.45 24.06
CA THR A 159 -3.18 23.70 24.83
C THR A 159 -2.80 22.38 24.15
N HIS A 160 -3.79 21.67 23.60
CA HIS A 160 -3.56 20.40 22.90
C HIS A 160 -2.85 20.61 21.56
N ARG A 161 -3.16 21.70 20.85
CA ARG A 161 -2.44 22.11 19.63
C ARG A 161 -0.99 22.40 19.94
N ASP A 162 -0.71 23.19 20.97
CA ASP A 162 0.65 23.62 21.29
C ASP A 162 1.52 22.40 21.64
N HIS A 163 0.94 21.46 22.39
CA HIS A 163 1.57 20.17 22.65
C HIS A 163 1.83 19.36 21.38
N LEU A 164 0.85 19.27 20.47
CA LEU A 164 1.01 18.58 19.18
C LEU A 164 2.09 19.24 18.31
N LEU A 165 2.11 20.57 18.23
CA LEU A 165 3.13 21.33 17.49
C LEU A 165 4.53 21.10 18.06
N SER A 166 4.66 21.07 19.39
CA SER A 166 5.92 20.75 20.06
C SER A 166 6.46 19.36 19.67
N ILE A 167 5.59 18.34 19.66
CA ILE A 167 5.96 16.99 19.24
C ILE A 167 6.39 16.95 17.77
N LEU A 168 5.64 17.62 16.88
CA LEU A 168 5.94 17.63 15.44
C LEU A 168 7.29 18.31 15.16
N ASN A 169 7.57 19.43 15.83
CA ASN A 169 8.86 20.13 15.74
C ASN A 169 10.01 19.26 16.26
N THR A 170 9.81 18.59 17.41
CA THR A 170 10.82 17.69 17.98
C THR A 170 11.11 16.48 17.07
N SER A 171 10.09 16.02 16.34
CA SER A 171 10.21 14.91 15.38
C SER A 171 10.70 15.34 13.99
N ASN A 172 11.02 16.62 13.80
CA ASN A 172 11.43 17.21 12.53
C ASN A 172 10.42 16.97 11.38
N ILE A 173 9.13 16.88 11.72
CA ILE A 173 8.04 16.69 10.75
C ILE A 173 7.57 18.08 10.28
N PRO A 174 7.71 18.42 8.99
CA PRO A 174 7.29 19.72 8.50
C PRO A 174 5.78 19.89 8.65
N PHE A 175 5.38 20.96 9.35
CA PHE A 175 4.00 21.28 9.61
C PHE A 175 3.64 22.64 8.98
N ASP A 176 3.17 22.62 7.73
CA ASP A 176 2.79 23.86 7.04
C ASP A 176 1.31 24.19 7.28
N THR A 177 1.05 25.11 8.21
CA THR A 177 -0.29 25.64 8.46
C THR A 177 -0.81 26.48 7.30
N LYS A 178 0.06 27.12 6.50
CA LYS A 178 -0.33 28.09 5.46
C LYS A 178 -1.06 27.45 4.29
N ILE A 179 -0.70 26.22 3.91
CA ILE A 179 -1.40 25.46 2.84
C ILE A 179 -2.89 25.27 3.16
N TYR A 180 -3.24 25.11 4.44
CA TYR A 180 -4.61 24.82 4.86
C TYR A 180 -5.48 26.06 5.02
N PHE A 181 -4.91 27.19 5.47
CA PHE A 181 -5.62 28.47 5.55
C PHE A 181 -5.93 29.05 4.15
N LEU A 182 -5.10 28.79 3.13
CA LEU A 182 -5.33 29.25 1.76
C LEU A 182 -6.47 28.51 1.03
N LYS A 183 -6.69 27.22 1.33
CA LYS A 183 -7.77 26.42 0.68
C LYS A 183 -9.18 26.76 1.14
N ASN A 184 -9.35 27.34 2.34
CA ASN A 184 -10.67 27.71 2.86
C ASN A 184 -11.23 29.03 2.28
N LYS A 185 -10.49 29.72 1.39
CA LYS A 185 -10.99 30.92 0.68
C LYS A 185 -11.80 30.59 -0.60
N LYS A 186 -11.94 29.32 -0.99
CA LYS A 186 -12.67 28.93 -2.22
C LYS A 186 -13.70 27.84 -1.97
N THR A 187 -14.75 28.16 -1.21
CA THR A 187 -16.07 27.52 -1.37
C THR A 187 -17.14 28.54 -0.94
N SER A 188 -17.35 29.55 -1.79
CA SER A 188 -18.64 30.20 -1.94
C SER A 188 -19.22 29.64 -3.21
N TYR A 189 -20.20 28.73 -3.09
CA TYR A 189 -21.38 28.53 -3.94
C TYR A 189 -22.19 27.41 -3.28
#